data_AF-A0A973UWJ7-F1
#
_entry.id   AF-A0A973UWJ7-F1
#
_cell.length_a   1.000
_cell.length_b   1.000
_cell.length_c   1.000
_cell.angle_alpha   90.00
_cell.angle_beta   90.00
_cell.angle_gamma   90.00
#
_symmetry.space_group_name_H-M   'P 1'
#
loop_
_entity.id
_entity.type
_entity.pdbx_description
1 polymer ?
#
loop_
_entity_poly.entity_id
_entity_poly.type
_entity_poly.pdbx_seq_one_letter_code
_entity_poly.pdbx_strand_id
1 'polypeptide(L)'
;MHPSWVRWLPCAVASLRVVPDGLDDGGPIRFPRSWYESPELGLPWDEPVWCDPGPVEEWIEQSPGCSEAEVRAHYAQVVEARTRRIETFTECCDRAAVAMPLTLRELVDCLIALGLLDQEIGPGGEPWLTVQFAANPLDVLALTPEEAAEEAAAQMLERGVLAGIGLRRLAEEQRRSGPSMTPAELPAPGSGGRRLVWLTLRRLGERTGLTPAAARMALALIAAEESWISIDPKTDLHAIGQDQGFLVFAEHARLAQVYDMDELVAPEHMI
;
A
#
# COMPACT_ATOMS: atom_id res chain seq x y z
N MET A 1 9.87 -5.03 3.29
CA MET A 1 8.74 -5.79 2.70
C MET A 1 7.50 -4.96 2.96
N HIS A 2 6.94 -4.26 1.97
CA HIS A 2 5.64 -3.61 2.16
C HIS A 2 4.60 -4.74 2.15
N PRO A 3 3.95 -5.07 3.28
CA PRO A 3 2.86 -6.02 3.23
C PRO A 3 1.82 -5.34 2.33
N SER A 4 1.45 -5.96 1.22
CA SER A 4 0.16 -5.64 0.61
C SER A 4 -0.85 -5.76 1.74
N TRP A 5 -1.46 -4.62 2.10
CA TRP A 5 -2.23 -4.52 3.32
C TRP A 5 -3.41 -5.47 3.19
N VAL A 6 -3.81 -6.06 4.30
CA VAL A 6 -5.14 -6.64 4.35
C VAL A 6 -6.11 -5.47 4.32
N ARG A 7 -6.80 -5.27 3.20
CA ARG A 7 -7.63 -4.08 2.96
C ARG A 7 -8.65 -3.86 4.06
N TRP A 8 -9.15 -4.92 4.69
CA TRP A 8 -10.16 -4.85 5.74
C TRP A 8 -9.61 -4.68 7.16
N LEU A 9 -8.30 -4.56 7.38
CA LEU A 9 -7.81 -4.17 8.71
C LEU A 9 -8.13 -2.69 9.01
N PRO A 10 -8.30 -2.30 10.29
CA PRO A 10 -8.52 -0.90 10.66
C PRO A 10 -7.38 0.03 10.17
N CYS A 11 -7.72 1.26 9.74
CA CYS A 11 -6.72 2.25 9.28
C CYS A 11 -5.62 2.51 10.34
N ALA A 12 -5.98 2.44 11.62
CA ALA A 12 -5.08 2.68 12.74
C ALA A 12 -3.92 1.67 12.86
N VAL A 13 -3.99 0.51 12.16
CA VAL A 13 -2.84 -0.39 12.00
C VAL A 13 -1.63 0.33 11.39
N ALA A 14 -1.86 1.36 10.57
CA ALA A 14 -0.78 2.20 10.02
C ALA A 14 0.06 2.84 11.13
N SER A 15 -0.56 3.34 12.20
CA SER A 15 0.12 3.98 13.32
C SER A 15 0.99 3.00 14.13
N LEU A 16 0.68 1.70 14.08
CA LEU A 16 1.49 0.65 14.71
C LEU A 16 2.79 0.34 13.94
N ARG A 17 2.96 0.89 12.73
CA ARG A 17 4.16 0.75 11.91
C ARG A 17 5.27 1.72 12.26
N VAL A 18 5.00 2.69 13.14
CA VAL A 18 6.01 3.62 13.67
C VAL A 18 6.89 2.84 14.65
N VAL A 19 7.72 1.96 14.09
CA VAL A 19 8.89 1.44 14.80
C VAL A 19 10.01 2.43 14.49
N PRO A 20 10.62 3.06 15.51
CA PRO A 20 11.73 3.98 15.34
C PRO A 20 12.77 3.47 14.33
N ASP A 21 13.06 4.31 13.32
CA ASP A 21 14.14 4.06 12.36
C ASP A 21 15.45 3.79 13.12
N GLY A 22 16.02 2.59 12.95
CA GLY A 22 17.28 2.22 13.61
C GLY A 22 17.38 0.78 14.13
N LEU A 23 16.29 0.00 14.09
CA LEU A 23 16.30 -1.44 14.42
C LEU A 23 16.42 -2.37 13.20
N ASP A 24 16.63 -1.81 12.00
CA ASP A 24 16.79 -2.59 10.77
C ASP A 24 18.23 -3.10 10.63
N ASP A 25 18.56 -4.13 11.43
CA ASP A 25 19.81 -4.90 11.34
C ASP A 25 19.66 -6.19 10.50
N GLY A 26 18.54 -6.31 9.76
CA GLY A 26 18.18 -7.50 9.01
C GLY A 26 17.54 -8.61 9.86
N GLY A 27 17.29 -8.37 11.15
CA GLY A 27 16.51 -9.24 12.03
C GLY A 27 15.00 -8.97 12.00
N PRO A 28 14.19 -9.80 12.68
CA PRO A 28 12.77 -9.50 12.90
C PRO A 28 12.63 -8.20 13.70
N ILE A 29 11.70 -7.33 13.29
CA ILE A 29 11.45 -6.06 13.95
C ILE A 29 10.80 -6.36 15.31
N ARG A 30 11.55 -6.10 16.39
CA ARG A 30 11.13 -6.35 17.78
C ARG A 30 11.23 -5.07 18.60
N PHE A 31 10.24 -4.83 19.44
CA PHE A 31 10.22 -3.65 20.32
C PHE A 31 9.47 -3.97 21.61
N PRO A 32 9.81 -3.30 22.73
CA PRO A 32 9.09 -3.50 23.98
C PRO A 32 7.66 -2.97 23.86
N ARG A 33 6.70 -3.68 24.44
CA ARG A 33 5.28 -3.27 24.46
C ARG A 33 5.10 -1.90 25.11
N SER A 34 5.95 -1.56 26.08
CA SER A 34 5.94 -0.27 26.77
C SER A 34 6.20 0.93 25.86
N TRP A 35 6.77 0.75 24.66
CA TRP A 35 6.90 1.84 23.69
C TRP A 35 5.55 2.38 23.28
N TYR A 36 4.56 1.51 23.05
CA TYR A 36 3.19 1.95 22.81
C TYR A 36 2.60 2.66 24.02
N GLU A 37 3.03 2.34 25.23
CA GLU A 37 2.57 3.06 26.43
C GLU A 37 3.31 4.40 26.64
N SER A 38 4.33 4.71 25.83
CA SER A 38 5.12 5.93 25.95
C SER A 38 4.31 7.16 25.53
N PRO A 39 4.16 8.17 26.42
CA PRO A 39 3.55 9.45 26.06
C PRO A 39 4.29 10.19 24.94
N GLU A 40 5.58 9.89 24.74
CA GLU A 40 6.42 10.54 23.73
C GLU A 40 6.05 10.16 22.29
N LEU A 41 5.41 9.00 22.09
CA LEU A 41 4.92 8.61 20.77
C LEU A 41 3.67 9.40 20.35
N GLY A 42 2.99 10.05 21.30
CA GLY A 42 1.81 10.87 21.02
C GLY A 42 0.68 10.11 20.30
N LEU A 43 0.63 8.78 20.45
CA LEU A 43 -0.32 7.94 19.73
C LEU A 43 -1.74 8.09 20.31
N PRO A 44 -2.77 8.12 19.45
CA PRO A 44 -4.15 8.35 19.87
C PRO A 44 -4.79 7.05 20.43
N TRP A 45 -4.33 6.62 21.60
CA TRP A 45 -4.67 5.30 22.16
C TRP A 45 -6.16 5.02 22.34
N ASP A 46 -6.89 6.07 22.68
CA ASP A 46 -8.31 5.99 23.02
C ASP A 46 -9.20 6.46 21.85
N GLU A 47 -8.60 6.80 20.70
CA GLU A 47 -9.35 7.14 19.50
C GLU A 47 -9.84 5.87 18.77
N PRO A 48 -10.94 6.01 17.99
CA PRO A 48 -11.46 4.91 17.19
C PRO A 48 -10.42 4.32 16.24
N VAL A 49 -10.39 2.99 16.12
CA VAL A 49 -9.49 2.30 15.18
C VAL A 49 -9.89 2.49 13.72
N TRP A 50 -11.15 2.87 13.49
CA TRP A 50 -11.74 3.09 12.18
C TRP A 50 -11.93 4.58 11.94
N CYS A 51 -11.20 5.09 10.96
CA CYS A 51 -11.29 6.47 10.52
C CYS A 51 -12.71 6.76 10.03
N ASP A 52 -13.26 7.90 10.42
CA ASP A 52 -14.55 8.39 9.93
C ASP A 52 -14.27 9.21 8.66
N PRO A 53 -14.92 8.91 7.51
CA PRO A 53 -14.81 9.76 6.31
C PRO A 53 -15.33 11.18 6.55
N GLY A 54 -16.01 11.46 7.66
CA GLY A 54 -16.57 12.77 7.97
C GLY A 54 -17.91 12.99 7.27
N PRO A 55 -18.54 14.16 7.44
CA PRO A 55 -19.83 14.45 6.83
C PRO A 55 -19.70 14.67 5.31
N VAL A 56 -20.71 14.22 4.56
CA VAL A 56 -20.74 14.38 3.09
C VAL A 56 -20.72 15.84 2.63
N GLU A 57 -21.16 16.76 3.49
CA GLU A 57 -21.11 18.21 3.24
C GLU A 57 -19.66 18.70 3.09
N GLU A 58 -18.72 18.21 3.90
CA GLU A 58 -17.31 18.58 3.80
C GLU A 58 -16.70 18.08 2.49
N TRP A 59 -17.13 16.92 1.99
CA TRP A 59 -16.68 16.40 0.69
C TRP A 59 -17.17 17.29 -0.46
N ILE A 60 -18.43 17.74 -0.41
CA ILE A 60 -18.99 18.65 -1.41
C ILE A 60 -18.20 19.96 -1.46
N GLU A 61 -17.80 20.48 -0.30
CA GLU A 61 -16.97 21.69 -0.20
C GLU A 61 -15.54 21.49 -0.73
N GLN A 62 -14.97 20.30 -0.55
CA GLN A 62 -13.59 19.95 -0.91
C GLN A 62 -13.42 19.49 -2.37
N SER A 63 -14.50 19.22 -3.10
CA SER A 63 -14.46 18.78 -4.50
C SER A 63 -14.94 19.87 -5.50
N PRO A 64 -14.29 21.05 -5.58
CA PRO A 64 -14.71 22.10 -6.50
C PRO A 64 -14.55 21.64 -7.95
N GLY A 65 -15.65 21.66 -8.71
CA GLY A 65 -15.68 21.26 -10.12
C GLY A 65 -16.36 19.92 -10.39
N CYS A 66 -16.69 19.15 -9.35
CA CYS A 66 -17.59 18.00 -9.43
C CYS A 66 -19.04 18.44 -9.17
N SER A 67 -20.01 17.71 -9.73
CA SER A 67 -21.41 17.91 -9.34
C SER A 67 -21.68 17.30 -7.96
N GLU A 68 -22.58 17.90 -7.18
CA GLU A 68 -22.97 17.36 -5.87
C GLU A 68 -23.43 15.90 -5.95
N ALA A 69 -24.13 15.52 -7.02
CA ALA A 69 -24.58 14.15 -7.24
C ALA A 69 -23.40 13.16 -7.39
N GLU A 70 -22.34 13.56 -8.10
CA GLU A 70 -21.13 12.74 -8.24
C GLU A 70 -20.40 12.61 -6.90
N VAL A 71 -20.25 13.70 -6.15
CA VAL A 71 -19.60 13.68 -4.83
C VAL A 71 -20.36 12.79 -3.86
N ARG A 72 -21.70 12.91 -3.79
CA ARG A 72 -22.53 12.07 -2.92
C ARG A 72 -22.48 10.59 -3.33
N ALA A 73 -22.45 10.29 -4.62
CA ALA A 73 -22.32 8.93 -5.10
C ALA A 73 -20.96 8.34 -4.71
N HIS A 74 -19.88 9.13 -4.81
CA HIS A 74 -18.55 8.70 -4.38
C HIS A 74 -18.47 8.49 -2.86
N TYR A 75 -18.98 9.45 -2.08
CA TYR A 75 -19.08 9.33 -0.62
C TYR A 75 -19.84 8.06 -0.19
N ALA A 76 -20.96 7.75 -0.85
CA ALA A 76 -21.73 6.53 -0.56
C ALA A 76 -20.91 5.26 -0.83
N GLN A 77 -20.12 5.22 -1.91
CA GLN A 77 -19.21 4.10 -2.21
C GLN A 77 -18.13 3.95 -1.14
N VAL A 78 -17.59 5.06 -0.64
CA VAL A 78 -16.58 5.06 0.44
C VAL A 78 -17.18 4.53 1.74
N VAL A 79 -18.37 4.99 2.12
CA VAL A 79 -19.09 4.49 3.31
C VAL A 79 -19.42 3.00 3.18
N GLU A 80 -19.90 2.55 2.02
CA GLU A 80 -20.18 1.14 1.76
C GLU A 80 -18.90 0.28 1.87
N ALA A 81 -17.80 0.72 1.25
CA ALA A 81 -16.51 0.04 1.34
C ALA A 81 -16.02 -0.05 2.79
N ARG A 82 -16.12 1.04 3.56
CA ARG A 82 -15.76 1.06 4.99
C ARG A 82 -16.62 0.09 5.81
N THR A 83 -17.93 0.11 5.62
CA THR A 83 -18.85 -0.79 6.33
C THR A 83 -18.51 -2.25 6.06
N ARG A 84 -18.30 -2.63 4.78
CA ARG A 84 -17.91 -4.00 4.42
C ARG A 84 -16.60 -4.42 5.09
N ARG A 85 -15.61 -3.53 5.17
CA ARG A 85 -14.34 -3.81 5.87
C ARG A 85 -14.55 -4.09 7.36
N ILE A 86 -15.37 -3.27 8.02
CA ILE A 86 -15.71 -3.46 9.44
C ILE A 86 -16.42 -4.81 9.64
N GLU A 87 -17.39 -5.14 8.79
CA GLU A 87 -18.13 -6.40 8.84
C GLU A 87 -17.19 -7.60 8.67
N THR A 88 -16.36 -7.62 7.62
CA THR A 88 -15.38 -8.70 7.39
C THR A 88 -14.40 -8.84 8.56
N PHE A 89 -13.91 -7.73 9.13
CA PHE A 89 -13.03 -7.81 10.29
C PHE A 89 -13.77 -8.32 11.54
N THR A 90 -15.04 -7.95 11.72
CA THR A 90 -15.90 -8.44 12.81
C THR A 90 -16.06 -9.94 12.72
N GLU A 91 -16.41 -10.45 11.54
CA GLU A 91 -16.59 -11.87 11.31
C GLU A 91 -15.28 -12.65 11.52
N CYS A 92 -14.14 -12.08 11.11
CA CYS A 92 -12.83 -12.65 11.38
C CYS A 92 -12.54 -12.73 12.89
N CYS A 93 -12.82 -11.67 13.64
CA CYS A 93 -12.66 -11.63 15.10
C CYS A 93 -13.57 -12.67 15.77
N ASP A 94 -14.83 -12.75 15.37
CA ASP A 94 -15.81 -13.70 15.90
C ASP A 94 -15.39 -15.15 15.65
N ARG A 95 -14.92 -15.48 14.43
CA ARG A 95 -14.41 -16.82 14.10
C ARG A 95 -13.16 -17.19 14.90
N ALA A 96 -12.32 -16.21 15.21
CA ALA A 96 -11.14 -16.39 16.06
C ALA A 96 -11.46 -16.35 17.57
N ALA A 97 -12.72 -16.11 17.96
CA ALA A 97 -13.13 -15.88 19.34
C ALA A 97 -12.36 -14.73 20.03
N VAL A 98 -12.06 -13.67 19.27
CA VAL A 98 -11.38 -12.45 19.72
C VAL A 98 -12.39 -11.31 19.76
N ALA A 99 -12.29 -10.42 20.75
CA ALA A 99 -13.16 -9.24 20.81
C ALA A 99 -12.79 -8.23 19.72
N MET A 100 -13.79 -7.65 19.05
CA MET A 100 -13.60 -6.56 18.10
C MET A 100 -13.02 -5.32 18.82
N PRO A 101 -11.85 -4.80 18.40
CA PRO A 101 -11.27 -3.61 18.98
C PRO A 101 -12.04 -2.35 18.55
N LEU A 102 -12.30 -1.46 19.50
CA LEU A 102 -12.88 -0.14 19.24
C LEU A 102 -11.80 0.94 19.28
N THR A 103 -10.76 0.75 20.10
CA THR A 103 -9.66 1.70 20.31
C THR A 103 -8.31 1.16 19.85
N LEU A 104 -7.36 2.05 19.56
CA LEU A 104 -6.00 1.66 19.15
C LEU A 104 -5.32 0.75 20.19
N ARG A 105 -5.62 0.95 21.49
CA ARG A 105 -5.15 0.08 22.56
C ARG A 105 -5.67 -1.35 22.43
N GLU A 106 -6.98 -1.51 22.26
CA GLU A 106 -7.61 -2.82 22.07
C GLU A 106 -7.15 -3.49 20.78
N LEU A 107 -6.83 -2.70 19.75
CA LEU A 107 -6.32 -3.22 18.49
C LEU A 107 -5.00 -3.98 18.66
N VAL A 108 -4.08 -3.48 19.48
CA VAL A 108 -2.80 -4.19 19.73
C VAL A 108 -3.07 -5.59 20.30
N ASP A 109 -3.95 -5.70 21.29
CA ASP A 109 -4.30 -6.99 21.90
C ASP A 109 -5.05 -7.90 20.92
N CYS A 110 -5.94 -7.34 20.11
CA CYS A 110 -6.62 -8.06 19.04
C CYS A 110 -5.62 -8.64 18.02
N LEU A 111 -4.66 -7.85 17.56
CA LEU A 111 -3.65 -8.30 16.59
C LEU A 111 -2.72 -9.37 17.16
N ILE A 112 -2.41 -9.33 18.46
CA ILE A 112 -1.69 -10.40 19.15
C ILE A 112 -2.53 -11.69 19.15
N ALA A 113 -3.80 -11.58 19.55
CA ALA A 113 -4.70 -12.74 19.60
C ALA A 113 -4.96 -13.37 18.22
N LEU A 114 -4.96 -12.55 17.17
CA LEU A 114 -5.06 -12.99 15.76
C LEU A 114 -3.73 -13.51 15.19
N GLY A 115 -2.62 -13.43 15.93
CA GLY A 115 -1.30 -13.90 15.47
C GLY A 115 -0.61 -13.00 14.45
N LEU A 116 -1.10 -11.77 14.24
CA LEU A 116 -0.43 -10.77 13.41
C LEU A 116 0.73 -10.08 14.14
N LEU A 117 0.64 -10.03 15.47
CA LEU A 117 1.73 -9.67 16.37
C LEU A 117 2.05 -10.89 17.24
N ASP A 118 3.33 -11.13 17.49
CA ASP A 118 3.77 -12.10 18.48
C ASP A 118 4.25 -11.37 19.73
N GLN A 119 4.00 -11.95 20.91
CA GLN A 119 4.40 -11.39 22.18
C GLN A 119 5.25 -12.40 22.96
N GLU A 120 6.50 -12.04 23.21
CA GLU A 120 7.43 -12.85 24.00
C GLU A 120 7.90 -12.08 25.23
N ILE A 121 8.33 -12.81 26.27
CA ILE A 121 8.95 -12.18 27.44
C ILE A 121 10.42 -11.88 27.12
N GLY A 122 10.75 -10.60 27.06
CA GLY A 122 12.08 -10.09 26.80
C GLY A 122 12.94 -9.91 28.07
N PRO A 123 14.09 -9.22 27.94
CA PRO A 123 14.98 -8.92 29.06
C PRO A 123 14.25 -8.20 30.20
N GLY A 124 14.54 -8.58 31.45
CA GLY A 124 13.93 -7.95 32.63
C GLY A 124 12.46 -8.32 32.88
N GLY A 125 11.90 -9.28 32.12
CA GLY A 125 10.51 -9.72 32.29
C GLY A 125 9.48 -8.85 31.56
N GLU A 126 9.93 -7.90 30.76
CA GLU A 126 9.08 -7.01 29.97
C GLU A 126 8.47 -7.75 28.76
N PRO A 127 7.20 -7.52 28.39
CA PRO A 127 6.64 -8.03 27.14
C PRO A 127 7.23 -7.32 25.93
N TRP A 128 7.69 -8.09 24.95
CA TRP A 128 8.22 -7.60 23.68
C TRP A 128 7.35 -8.08 22.53
N LEU A 129 7.03 -7.17 21.63
CA LEU A 129 6.24 -7.43 20.45
C LEU A 129 7.15 -7.65 19.25
N THR A 130 6.82 -8.65 18.44
CA THR A 130 7.47 -8.93 17.17
C THR A 130 6.42 -8.87 16.10
N VAL A 131 6.65 -8.07 15.05
CA VAL A 131 5.69 -8.04 13.95
C VAL A 131 5.94 -9.17 12.99
N GLN A 132 4.92 -10.00 12.75
CA GLN A 132 5.02 -11.18 11.89
C GLN A 132 4.79 -10.84 10.41
N PHE A 133 5.32 -9.71 9.92
CA PHE A 133 5.11 -9.27 8.52
C PHE A 133 5.75 -10.19 7.46
N ALA A 134 6.61 -11.13 7.87
CA ALA A 134 7.14 -12.15 6.98
C ALA A 134 6.11 -13.25 6.66
N ALA A 135 5.12 -13.46 7.54
CA ALA A 135 3.97 -14.30 7.26
C ALA A 135 2.97 -13.51 6.40
N ASN A 136 2.40 -14.14 5.37
CA ASN A 136 1.29 -13.54 4.65
C ASN A 136 0.12 -13.44 5.65
N PRO A 137 -0.43 -12.24 5.93
CA PRO A 137 -1.52 -12.08 6.89
C PRO A 137 -2.73 -12.99 6.59
N LEU A 138 -2.95 -13.34 5.32
CA LEU A 138 -4.01 -14.26 4.90
C LEU A 138 -3.81 -15.70 5.39
N ASP A 139 -2.59 -16.08 5.75
CA ASP A 139 -2.26 -17.42 6.25
C ASP A 139 -2.54 -17.57 7.75
N VAL A 140 -2.63 -16.46 8.48
CA VAL A 140 -2.82 -16.45 9.95
C VAL A 140 -4.22 -16.02 10.36
N LEU A 141 -4.88 -15.21 9.53
CA LEU A 141 -6.23 -14.71 9.82
C LEU A 141 -7.28 -15.80 9.61
N ALA A 142 -8.31 -15.80 10.46
CA ALA A 142 -9.43 -16.74 10.41
C ALA A 142 -10.40 -16.39 9.26
N LEU A 143 -9.89 -16.38 8.03
CA LEU A 143 -10.65 -16.10 6.81
C LEU A 143 -11.25 -17.37 6.23
N THR A 144 -12.39 -17.20 5.57
CA THR A 144 -12.87 -18.23 4.65
C THR A 144 -11.98 -18.28 3.41
N PRO A 145 -11.95 -19.41 2.68
CA PRO A 145 -11.19 -19.50 1.43
C PRO A 145 -11.60 -18.46 0.39
N GLU A 146 -12.86 -18.04 0.38
CA GLU A 146 -13.39 -17.03 -0.53
C GLU A 146 -12.87 -15.63 -0.17
N GLU A 147 -12.96 -15.23 1.10
CA GLU A 147 -12.41 -13.96 1.59
C GLU A 147 -10.91 -13.86 1.35
N ALA A 148 -10.16 -14.95 1.59
CA ALA A 148 -8.73 -14.99 1.34
C ALA A 148 -8.41 -14.85 -0.16
N ALA A 149 -9.21 -15.44 -1.04
CA ALA A 149 -9.05 -15.30 -2.48
C ALA A 149 -9.42 -13.89 -2.99
N GLU A 150 -10.51 -13.31 -2.50
CA GLU A 150 -10.90 -11.92 -2.80
C GLU A 150 -9.81 -10.94 -2.39
N GLU A 151 -9.30 -11.06 -1.16
CA GLU A 151 -8.25 -10.20 -0.64
C GLU A 151 -6.93 -10.40 -1.43
N ALA A 152 -6.55 -11.64 -1.73
CA ALA A 152 -5.36 -11.90 -2.56
C ALA A 152 -5.47 -11.27 -3.96
N ALA A 153 -6.65 -11.31 -4.57
CA ALA A 153 -6.91 -10.66 -5.85
C ALA A 153 -6.83 -9.13 -5.72
N ALA A 154 -7.40 -8.55 -4.66
CA ALA A 154 -7.33 -7.12 -4.41
C ALA A 154 -5.88 -6.65 -4.16
N GLN A 155 -5.10 -7.39 -3.37
CA GLN A 155 -3.67 -7.11 -3.16
C GLN A 155 -2.86 -7.18 -4.46
N MET A 156 -3.24 -8.06 -5.39
CA MET A 156 -2.60 -8.11 -6.70
C MET A 156 -2.86 -6.84 -7.51
N LEU A 157 -4.09 -6.33 -7.52
CA LEU A 157 -4.45 -5.07 -8.17
C LEU A 157 -3.73 -3.87 -7.54
N GLU A 158 -3.68 -3.82 -6.22
CA GLU A 158 -2.97 -2.78 -5.45
C GLU A 158 -1.47 -2.74 -5.75
N ARG A 159 -0.83 -3.90 -5.91
CA ARG A 159 0.56 -3.97 -6.36
C ARG A 159 0.71 -3.31 -7.74
N GLY A 160 -0.26 -3.50 -8.63
CA GLY A 160 -0.34 -2.79 -9.90
C GLY A 160 -0.38 -1.27 -9.71
N VAL A 161 -1.28 -0.77 -8.85
CA VAL A 161 -1.37 0.67 -8.52
C VAL A 161 -0.04 1.20 -7.98
N LEU A 162 0.61 0.48 -7.05
CA LEU A 162 1.94 0.82 -6.54
C LEU A 162 2.99 0.89 -7.65
N ALA A 163 2.99 -0.06 -8.59
CA ALA A 163 3.89 0.00 -9.74
C ALA A 163 3.61 1.22 -10.63
N GLY A 164 2.35 1.62 -10.81
CA GLY A 164 1.95 2.85 -11.48
C GLY A 164 2.49 4.11 -10.80
N ILE A 165 2.29 4.22 -9.47
CA ILE A 165 2.83 5.31 -8.63
C ILE A 165 4.37 5.35 -8.74
N GLY A 166 5.03 4.19 -8.61
CA GLY A 166 6.48 4.06 -8.76
C GLY A 166 6.97 4.52 -10.13
N LEU A 167 6.27 4.13 -11.19
CA LEU A 167 6.58 4.52 -12.57
C LEU A 167 6.40 6.04 -12.78
N ARG A 168 5.33 6.65 -12.24
CA ARG A 168 5.13 8.11 -12.24
C ARG A 168 6.32 8.80 -11.58
N ARG A 169 6.67 8.41 -10.36
CA ARG A 169 7.76 9.03 -9.58
C ARG A 169 9.10 8.93 -10.31
N LEU A 170 9.39 7.78 -10.92
CA LEU A 170 10.61 7.59 -11.72
C LEU A 170 10.62 8.48 -12.97
N ALA A 171 9.47 8.62 -13.65
CA ALA A 171 9.33 9.51 -14.80
C ALA A 171 9.51 10.99 -14.44
N GLU A 172 8.98 11.41 -13.29
CA GLU A 172 9.16 12.75 -12.74
C GLU A 172 10.62 13.03 -12.38
N GLU A 173 11.28 12.08 -11.71
CA GLU A 173 12.69 12.18 -11.33
C GLU A 173 13.56 12.33 -12.59
N GLN A 174 13.38 11.48 -13.59
CA GLN A 174 14.13 11.55 -14.85
C GLN A 174 13.87 12.85 -15.61
N ARG A 175 12.65 13.41 -15.52
CA ARG A 175 12.33 14.73 -16.05
C ARG A 175 13.07 15.84 -15.31
N ARG A 176 13.18 15.76 -13.98
CA ARG A 176 13.87 16.77 -13.15
C ARG A 176 15.39 16.72 -13.34
N SER A 177 15.96 15.54 -13.54
CA SER A 177 17.42 15.35 -13.60
C SER A 177 18.08 15.73 -14.93
N GLY A 178 17.35 15.89 -16.04
CA GLY A 178 17.94 16.19 -17.37
C GLY A 178 18.86 15.05 -17.89
N PRO A 179 19.23 15.01 -19.19
CA PRO A 179 19.74 13.79 -19.78
C PRO A 179 21.20 13.49 -19.38
N SER A 180 21.40 12.35 -18.74
CA SER A 180 22.61 11.51 -18.93
C SER A 180 22.22 10.26 -19.74
N MET A 181 21.47 10.47 -20.83
CA MET A 181 21.32 9.48 -21.90
C MET A 181 21.77 10.14 -23.19
N THR A 182 22.64 9.44 -23.94
CA THR A 182 23.22 9.94 -25.18
C THR A 182 22.13 10.23 -26.22
N PRO A 183 22.23 11.31 -27.02
CA PRO A 183 21.18 11.77 -27.94
C PRO A 183 20.75 10.80 -29.07
N ALA A 184 21.30 9.59 -29.13
CA ALA A 184 21.04 8.64 -30.22
C ALA A 184 19.79 7.76 -29.99
N GLU A 185 19.19 7.76 -28.79
CA GLU A 185 18.14 6.79 -28.41
C GLU A 185 16.78 7.41 -28.03
N LEU A 186 16.63 8.74 -28.04
CA LEU A 186 15.36 9.38 -27.72
C LEU A 186 14.50 9.57 -28.98
N PRO A 187 13.24 9.08 -29.03
CA PRO A 187 12.33 9.39 -30.12
C PRO A 187 12.03 10.90 -30.14
N ALA A 188 11.91 11.44 -31.36
CA ALA A 188 11.82 12.87 -31.61
C ALA A 188 10.64 13.54 -30.89
N PRO A 189 10.81 14.76 -30.35
CA PRO A 189 9.72 15.52 -29.75
C PRO A 189 8.72 15.93 -30.83
N GLY A 190 7.52 15.33 -30.81
CA GLY A 190 6.46 15.61 -31.80
C GLY A 190 5.48 14.49 -32.04
N SER A 191 5.79 13.24 -31.64
CA SER A 191 4.79 12.16 -31.57
C SER A 191 4.03 12.23 -30.25
N GLY A 192 2.70 12.29 -30.29
CA GLY A 192 1.86 12.36 -29.10
C GLY A 192 2.19 11.31 -28.03
N GLY A 193 2.34 11.77 -26.79
CA GLY A 193 2.00 11.04 -25.57
C GLY A 193 3.12 10.26 -24.87
N ARG A 194 3.79 9.31 -25.53
CA ARG A 194 4.57 8.27 -24.82
C ARG A 194 6.02 8.70 -24.56
N ARG A 195 6.42 8.74 -23.28
CA ARG A 195 7.80 8.96 -22.84
C ARG A 195 8.44 7.65 -22.43
N LEU A 196 9.76 7.60 -22.63
CA LEU A 196 10.62 6.55 -22.11
C LEU A 196 10.88 6.78 -20.63
N VAL A 197 10.62 5.78 -19.82
CA VAL A 197 11.02 5.70 -18.42
C VAL A 197 12.03 4.57 -18.29
N TRP A 198 13.26 4.92 -17.92
CA TRP A 198 14.30 3.93 -17.65
C TRP A 198 14.16 3.40 -16.22
N LEU A 199 14.23 2.09 -16.01
CA LEU A 199 14.20 1.54 -14.66
C LEU A 199 14.89 0.18 -14.56
N THR A 200 15.14 -0.24 -13.32
CA THR A 200 15.47 -1.62 -12.95
C THR A 200 14.36 -2.14 -12.03
N LEU A 201 14.17 -3.45 -11.94
CA LEU A 201 13.18 -4.02 -11.02
C LEU A 201 13.51 -3.69 -9.56
N ARG A 202 14.80 -3.62 -9.21
CA ARG A 202 15.25 -3.16 -7.89
C ARG A 202 14.77 -1.74 -7.62
N ARG A 203 15.04 -0.80 -8.53
CA ARG A 203 14.68 0.61 -8.34
C ARG A 203 13.18 0.81 -8.24
N LEU A 204 12.39 0.06 -9.02
CA LEU A 204 10.93 0.07 -8.88
C LEU A 204 10.50 -0.48 -7.52
N GLY A 205 11.10 -1.59 -7.07
CA GLY A 205 10.87 -2.16 -5.75
C GLY A 205 11.19 -1.20 -4.61
N GLU A 206 12.34 -0.53 -4.67
CA GLU A 206 12.75 0.50 -3.69
C GLU A 206 11.75 1.66 -3.61
N ARG A 207 11.19 2.09 -4.74
CA ARG A 207 10.20 3.19 -4.80
C ARG A 207 8.82 2.81 -4.27
N THR A 208 8.51 1.52 -4.21
CA THR A 208 7.17 1.00 -3.91
C THR A 208 7.14 0.12 -2.66
N GLY A 209 8.29 -0.18 -2.07
CA GLY A 209 8.45 -1.16 -1.00
C GLY A 209 8.23 -2.62 -1.43
N LEU A 210 8.09 -2.88 -2.73
CA LEU A 210 7.90 -4.22 -3.30
C LEU A 210 9.24 -4.95 -3.44
N THR A 211 9.22 -6.28 -3.32
CA THR A 211 10.36 -7.10 -3.73
C THR A 211 10.53 -7.03 -5.26
N PRO A 212 11.74 -7.27 -5.82
CA PRO A 212 11.91 -7.27 -7.27
C PRO A 212 10.99 -8.23 -8.02
N ALA A 213 10.66 -9.38 -7.42
CA ALA A 213 9.69 -10.33 -7.98
C ALA A 213 8.26 -9.77 -7.97
N ALA A 214 7.83 -9.14 -6.88
CA ALA A 214 6.52 -8.49 -6.80
C ALA A 214 6.42 -7.28 -7.74
N ALA A 215 7.49 -6.47 -7.83
CA ALA A 215 7.58 -5.35 -8.77
C ALA A 215 7.48 -5.81 -10.23
N ARG A 216 8.09 -6.95 -10.58
CA ARG A 216 7.96 -7.57 -11.90
C ARG A 216 6.51 -7.93 -12.22
N MET A 217 5.84 -8.65 -11.33
CA MET A 217 4.44 -9.06 -11.52
C MET A 217 3.52 -7.84 -11.63
N ALA A 218 3.71 -6.85 -10.75
CA ALA A 218 2.95 -5.62 -10.75
C ALA A 218 3.11 -4.81 -12.05
N LEU A 219 4.35 -4.71 -12.55
CA LEU A 219 4.63 -4.03 -13.82
C LEU A 219 4.00 -4.77 -15.01
N ALA A 220 4.05 -6.11 -15.01
CA ALA A 220 3.38 -6.92 -16.03
C ALA A 220 1.86 -6.70 -16.02
N LEU A 221 1.26 -6.63 -14.84
CA LEU A 221 -0.17 -6.39 -14.67
C LEU A 221 -0.58 -5.04 -15.27
N ILE A 222 0.06 -3.94 -14.86
CA ILE A 222 -0.32 -2.62 -15.41
C ILE A 222 -0.04 -2.51 -16.91
N ALA A 223 1.01 -3.16 -17.43
CA ALA A 223 1.29 -3.17 -18.87
C ALA A 223 0.25 -3.98 -19.67
N ALA A 224 -0.44 -4.93 -19.04
CA ALA A 224 -1.53 -5.70 -19.66
C ALA A 224 -2.87 -4.95 -19.60
N GLU A 225 -3.17 -4.30 -18.48
CA GLU A 225 -4.43 -3.57 -18.25
C GLU A 225 -4.45 -2.20 -18.93
N GLU A 226 -3.31 -1.49 -18.95
CA GLU A 226 -3.21 -0.12 -19.43
C GLU A 226 -2.62 -0.06 -20.84
N SER A 227 -3.46 0.10 -21.86
CA SER A 227 -3.05 0.11 -23.28
C SER A 227 -2.02 1.19 -23.67
N TRP A 228 -1.78 2.14 -22.77
CA TRP A 228 -0.86 3.27 -22.93
C TRP A 228 0.46 3.08 -22.16
N ILE A 229 0.59 2.00 -21.40
CA ILE A 229 1.84 1.52 -20.80
C ILE A 229 2.31 0.32 -21.61
N SER A 230 3.56 0.32 -22.05
CA SER A 230 4.16 -0.85 -22.73
C SER A 230 5.64 -0.98 -22.42
N ILE A 231 6.10 -2.21 -22.24
CA ILE A 231 7.52 -2.52 -22.03
C ILE A 231 8.23 -2.55 -23.38
N ASP A 232 9.52 -2.18 -23.42
CA ASP A 232 10.33 -2.33 -24.63
C ASP A 232 10.20 -3.74 -25.21
N PRO A 233 9.78 -3.90 -26.49
CA PRO A 233 9.65 -5.20 -27.14
C PRO A 233 10.92 -6.06 -27.11
N LYS A 234 12.10 -5.46 -26.91
CA LYS A 234 13.38 -6.18 -26.78
C LYS A 234 13.62 -6.73 -25.38
N THR A 235 12.80 -6.34 -24.40
CA THR A 235 12.91 -6.74 -23.01
C THR A 235 11.97 -7.90 -22.73
N ASP A 236 12.53 -9.05 -22.36
CA ASP A 236 11.76 -10.12 -21.73
C ASP A 236 11.66 -9.84 -20.22
N LEU A 237 10.51 -9.33 -19.78
CA LEU A 237 10.26 -9.00 -18.39
C LEU A 237 10.36 -10.24 -17.47
N HIS A 238 10.12 -11.45 -17.98
CA HIS A 238 10.21 -12.68 -17.18
C HIS A 238 11.66 -13.11 -16.95
N ALA A 239 12.55 -12.82 -17.89
CA ALA A 239 13.96 -13.20 -17.83
C ALA A 239 14.90 -12.09 -17.32
N ILE A 240 14.45 -10.83 -17.29
CA ILE A 240 15.31 -9.70 -16.92
C ILE A 240 15.82 -9.78 -15.48
N GLY A 241 17.13 -9.58 -15.30
CA GLY A 241 17.75 -9.52 -13.98
C GLY A 241 17.28 -8.30 -13.18
N GLN A 242 17.27 -8.39 -11.85
CA GLN A 242 16.73 -7.30 -11.00
C GLN A 242 17.47 -5.97 -11.12
N ASP A 243 18.76 -6.02 -11.49
CA ASP A 243 19.66 -4.87 -11.66
C ASP A 243 19.83 -4.46 -13.13
N GLN A 244 19.23 -5.21 -14.05
CA GLN A 244 19.32 -4.93 -15.48
C GLN A 244 18.33 -3.81 -15.84
N GLY A 245 18.85 -2.74 -16.46
CA GLY A 245 18.06 -1.60 -16.90
C GLY A 245 17.24 -1.93 -18.15
N PHE A 246 16.01 -1.41 -18.19
CA PHE A 246 15.12 -1.51 -19.34
C PHE A 246 14.21 -0.30 -19.44
N LEU A 247 13.51 -0.19 -20.57
CA LEU A 247 12.65 0.93 -20.89
C LEU A 247 11.17 0.53 -20.81
N VAL A 248 10.39 1.42 -20.21
CA VAL A 248 8.92 1.39 -20.23
C VAL A 248 8.44 2.64 -20.95
N PHE A 249 7.56 2.46 -21.92
CA PHE A 249 6.86 3.52 -22.62
C PHE A 249 5.57 3.82 -21.87
N ALA A 250 5.41 5.05 -21.39
CA ALA A 250 4.20 5.49 -20.70
C ALA A 250 3.94 6.97 -20.94
N GLU A 251 2.67 7.37 -20.93
CA GLU A 251 2.28 8.76 -21.09
C GLU A 251 2.36 9.48 -19.74
N HIS A 252 3.31 10.41 -19.58
CA HIS A 252 3.54 11.05 -18.27
C HIS A 252 2.31 11.82 -17.78
N ALA A 253 1.62 12.58 -18.64
CA ALA A 253 0.40 13.28 -18.23
C ALA A 253 -0.67 12.32 -17.69
N ARG A 254 -0.77 11.13 -18.29
CA ARG A 254 -1.71 10.09 -17.87
C ARG A 254 -1.23 9.37 -16.61
N LEU A 255 0.07 9.12 -16.43
CA LEU A 255 0.63 8.63 -15.17
C LEU A 255 0.28 9.59 -14.02
N ALA A 256 0.44 10.89 -14.23
CA ALA A 256 0.14 11.91 -13.23
C ALA A 256 -1.36 12.05 -12.95
N GLN A 257 -2.23 11.68 -13.89
CA GLN A 257 -3.68 11.72 -13.74
C GLN A 257 -4.24 10.45 -13.09
N VAL A 258 -3.74 9.29 -13.48
CA VAL A 258 -4.27 7.97 -13.04
C VAL A 258 -3.64 7.52 -11.73
N TYR A 259 -2.38 7.88 -11.48
CA TYR A 259 -1.62 7.53 -10.28
C TYR A 259 -1.15 8.80 -9.55
N ASP A 260 -2.07 9.72 -9.32
CA ASP A 260 -1.85 11.02 -8.67
C ASP A 260 -1.47 10.90 -7.19
N MET A 261 -1.82 9.79 -6.55
CA MET A 261 -1.44 9.47 -5.18
C MET A 261 0.05 9.14 -5.02
N ASP A 262 0.53 9.31 -3.78
CA ASP A 262 1.90 9.00 -3.38
C ASP A 262 2.02 7.64 -2.66
N GLU A 263 0.93 7.08 -2.19
CA GLU A 263 0.87 5.78 -1.54
C GLU A 263 -0.48 5.11 -1.77
N LEU A 264 -0.62 3.85 -1.35
CA LEU A 264 -1.93 3.22 -1.25
C LEU A 264 -2.65 3.83 -0.06
N VAL A 265 -3.82 4.38 -0.33
CA VAL A 265 -4.63 5.06 0.66
C VAL A 265 -5.82 4.16 0.99
N ALA A 266 -6.15 4.00 2.27
CA ALA A 266 -7.35 3.25 2.64
C ALA A 266 -8.59 3.99 2.09
N PRO A 267 -9.64 3.27 1.62
CA PRO A 267 -10.80 3.88 0.96
C PRO A 267 -11.39 5.12 1.65
N GLU A 268 -11.48 5.14 2.98
CA GLU A 268 -11.99 6.28 3.77
C GLU A 268 -11.10 7.53 3.78
N HIS A 269 -9.91 7.49 3.20
CA HIS A 269 -9.07 8.67 2.99
C HIS A 269 -8.92 9.06 1.50
N MET A 270 -9.67 8.42 0.60
CA MET A 270 -9.76 8.85 -0.80
C MET A 270 -10.81 9.98 -0.89
N ILE A 271 -10.40 11.21 -0.58
CA ILE A 271 -11.21 12.43 -0.67
C ILE A 271 -10.99 13.12 -2.02
#